data_AF-A0AAU9IVQ3-F1
#
_entry.id   AF-A0AAU9IVQ3-F1
#
_cell.length_a   1.000
_cell.length_b   1.000
_cell.length_c   1.000
_cell.angle_alpha   90.00
_cell.angle_beta   90.00
_cell.angle_gamma   90.00
#
_symmetry.space_group_name_H-M   'P 1'
#
loop_
_entity.id
_entity.type
_entity.pdbx_description
1 polymer ?
#
loop_
_entity_poly.entity_id
_entity_poly.type
_entity_poly.pdbx_seq_one_letter_code
_entity_poly.pdbx_strand_id
1 'polypeptide(L)'
;MELNAIATALIMSALGFEPADRCTINQKLSRLSPSGGTALRDSVETGLGLILRLNAELNKLGTGEVWNFLHIVITDGEDTSSETSLEELGGIFYLVGRTIPTSRCKTAFIGIELNNKELAELAVLSALGGDNCDLYNANNVSLNEIFQRISVNVGLQRQVGIVGVQTNNMSALMFQQRNSPVLQIRRNRFAVLLNLDFSGSMEGKKWQALRNSVAAFLRNLQDGDLVSCVLFNGQVHNIGKFG
;
A
#
# COMPACT_ATOMS: atom_id res chain seq x y z
N MET A 1 16.60 -9.20 -21.64
CA MET A 1 16.15 -9.31 -20.24
C MET A 1 16.62 -8.14 -19.40
N GLU A 2 17.90 -7.75 -19.47
CA GLU A 2 18.45 -6.58 -18.74
C GLU A 2 17.87 -5.22 -19.15
N LEU A 3 17.60 -4.99 -20.44
CA LEU A 3 16.98 -3.74 -20.93
C LEU A 3 15.61 -3.48 -20.30
N ASN A 4 14.80 -4.53 -20.11
CA ASN A 4 13.50 -4.41 -19.46
C ASN A 4 13.65 -4.10 -17.97
N ALA A 5 14.69 -4.62 -17.29
CA ALA A 5 14.93 -4.33 -15.88
C ALA A 5 15.33 -2.86 -15.65
N ILE A 6 16.17 -2.29 -16.52
CA ILE A 6 16.56 -0.88 -16.46
C ILE A 6 15.37 0.04 -16.75
N ALA A 7 14.60 -0.24 -17.81
CA ALA A 7 13.40 0.52 -18.15
C ALA A 7 12.37 0.48 -17.01
N THR A 8 12.16 -0.70 -16.42
CA THR A 8 11.29 -0.90 -15.26
C THR A 8 11.74 -0.03 -14.07
N ALA A 9 13.03 -0.04 -13.73
CA ALA A 9 13.57 0.76 -12.63
C ALA A 9 13.41 2.27 -12.88
N LEU A 10 13.63 2.75 -14.11
CA LEU A 10 13.45 4.16 -14.46
C LEU A 10 11.99 4.61 -14.34
N ILE A 11 11.04 3.80 -14.81
CA ILE A 11 9.60 4.08 -14.68
C ILE A 11 9.19 4.13 -13.22
N MET A 12 9.62 3.16 -12.42
CA MET A 12 9.32 3.10 -10.98
C MET A 12 9.82 4.36 -10.29
N SER A 13 11.08 4.74 -10.52
CA SER A 13 11.66 5.97 -9.97
C SER A 13 10.91 7.23 -10.43
N ALA A 14 10.53 7.32 -11.70
CA ALA A 14 9.80 8.48 -12.24
C ALA A 14 8.40 8.67 -11.63
N LEU A 15 7.78 7.56 -11.20
CA LEU A 15 6.50 7.55 -10.49
C LEU A 15 6.65 7.70 -8.97
N GLY A 16 7.88 7.69 -8.45
CA GLY A 16 8.18 7.79 -7.01
C GLY A 16 8.00 6.47 -6.27
N PHE A 17 8.10 5.33 -6.96
CA PHE A 17 8.20 4.01 -6.36
C PHE A 17 9.67 3.65 -6.13
N GLU A 18 9.98 3.19 -4.94
CA GLU A 18 11.28 2.66 -4.53
C GLU A 18 11.17 1.16 -4.20
N PRO A 19 12.22 0.37 -4.47
CA PRO A 19 12.29 -1.01 -3.99
C PRO A 19 12.20 -1.08 -2.45
N ALA A 20 11.45 -2.06 -1.93
CA ALA A 20 11.23 -2.20 -0.48
C ALA A 20 12.54 -2.40 0.32
N ASP A 21 13.53 -3.09 -0.25
CA ASP A 21 14.84 -3.34 0.35
C ASP A 21 15.71 -2.08 0.47
N ARG A 22 15.38 -1.03 -0.29
CA ARG A 22 16.09 0.27 -0.30
C ARG A 22 15.19 1.43 0.08
N CYS A 23 14.08 1.14 0.76
CA CYS A 23 13.05 2.09 1.08
C CYS A 23 13.56 3.23 1.99
N THR A 24 13.46 4.47 1.52
CA THR A 24 13.84 5.70 2.23
C THR A 24 12.67 6.40 2.91
N ILE A 25 11.42 5.96 2.67
CA ILE A 25 10.20 6.57 3.22
C ILE A 25 10.30 6.83 4.73
N ASN A 26 10.67 5.85 5.55
CA ASN A 26 10.73 6.03 7.00
C ASN A 26 11.72 7.13 7.44
N GLN A 27 12.86 7.24 6.75
CA GLN A 27 13.83 8.29 7.01
C GLN A 27 13.25 9.66 6.65
N LYS A 28 12.53 9.77 5.52
CA LYS A 28 11.85 11.01 5.11
C LYS A 28 10.76 11.39 6.13
N LEU A 29 9.89 10.46 6.51
CA LEU A 29 8.83 10.69 7.50
C LEU A 29 9.39 11.14 8.86
N SER A 30 10.59 10.69 9.25
CA SER A 30 11.20 11.09 10.54
C SER A 30 11.54 12.58 10.65
N ARG A 31 11.71 13.26 9.51
CA ARG A 31 12.16 14.66 9.41
C ARG A 31 11.01 15.65 9.22
N LEU A 32 9.78 15.15 9.16
CA LEU A 32 8.58 15.91 8.83
C LEU A 32 7.67 16.04 10.05
N SER A 33 7.13 17.24 10.25
CA SER A 33 6.15 17.57 11.28
C SER A 33 4.78 17.92 10.67
N PRO A 34 3.70 17.21 11.05
CA PRO A 34 2.37 17.43 10.47
C PRO A 34 1.87 18.87 10.66
N SER A 35 1.14 19.38 9.67
CA SER A 35 0.60 20.74 9.69
C SER A 35 -0.42 20.96 8.57
N GLY A 36 -1.29 21.98 8.73
CA GLY A 36 -2.29 22.35 7.72
C GLY A 36 -3.60 21.58 7.85
N GLY A 37 -4.47 21.72 6.83
CA GLY A 37 -5.74 20.99 6.72
C GLY A 37 -5.57 19.59 6.13
N THR A 38 -6.65 19.04 5.57
CA THR A 38 -6.71 17.68 5.03
C THR A 38 -7.34 17.68 3.64
N ALA A 39 -6.61 17.23 2.62
CA ALA A 39 -7.03 17.08 1.23
C ALA A 39 -7.14 15.57 0.90
N LEU A 40 -8.09 14.92 1.57
CA LEU A 40 -8.25 13.46 1.52
C LEU A 40 -8.63 12.97 0.12
N ARG A 41 -9.64 13.57 -0.53
CA ARG A 41 -10.09 13.17 -1.87
C ARG A 41 -8.99 13.37 -2.91
N ASP A 42 -8.29 14.51 -2.90
CA ASP A 42 -7.16 14.78 -3.81
C ASP A 42 -6.04 13.75 -3.65
N SER A 43 -5.78 13.34 -2.40
CA SER A 43 -4.80 12.31 -2.07
C SER A 43 -5.19 10.97 -2.69
N VAL A 44 -6.44 10.53 -2.49
CA VAL A 44 -6.98 9.29 -3.07
C VAL A 44 -6.88 9.33 -4.59
N GLU A 45 -7.30 10.43 -5.21
CA GLU A 45 -7.22 10.65 -6.66
C GLU A 45 -5.78 10.48 -7.16
N THR A 46 -4.84 11.19 -6.54
CA THR A 46 -3.42 11.13 -6.86
C THR A 46 -2.89 9.71 -6.75
N GLY A 47 -3.28 9.01 -5.69
CA GLY A 47 -2.77 7.67 -5.43
C GLY A 47 -3.27 6.63 -6.43
N LEU A 48 -4.57 6.63 -6.72
CA LEU A 48 -5.13 5.77 -7.77
C LEU A 48 -4.58 6.12 -9.15
N GLY A 49 -4.34 7.41 -9.42
CA GLY A 49 -3.67 7.86 -10.64
C GLY A 49 -2.25 7.30 -10.79
N LEU A 50 -1.47 7.23 -9.70
CA LEU A 50 -0.16 6.59 -9.70
C LEU A 50 -0.24 5.09 -9.98
N ILE A 51 -1.23 4.40 -9.39
CA ILE A 51 -1.47 2.97 -9.62
C ILE A 51 -1.82 2.70 -11.08
N LEU A 52 -2.76 3.46 -11.67
CA LEU A 52 -3.14 3.34 -13.07
C LEU A 52 -1.95 3.57 -14.01
N ARG A 53 -1.13 4.60 -13.74
CA ARG A 53 0.08 4.89 -14.53
C ARG A 53 1.10 3.76 -14.41
N LEU A 54 1.37 3.26 -13.21
CA LEU A 54 2.30 2.15 -13.00
C LEU A 54 1.80 0.88 -13.71
N ASN A 55 0.52 0.53 -13.57
CA ASN A 55 -0.09 -0.61 -14.26
C ASN A 55 0.03 -0.49 -15.78
N ALA A 56 -0.26 0.68 -16.35
CA ALA A 56 -0.14 0.93 -17.79
C ALA A 56 1.30 0.70 -18.28
N GLU A 57 2.30 1.22 -17.58
CA GLU A 57 3.70 1.02 -17.95
C GLU A 57 4.16 -0.44 -17.78
N LEU A 58 3.76 -1.12 -16.70
CA LEU A 58 4.07 -2.53 -16.49
C LEU A 58 3.44 -3.43 -17.56
N ASN A 59 2.24 -3.09 -18.04
CA ASN A 59 1.58 -3.78 -19.15
C ASN A 59 2.32 -3.56 -20.47
N LYS A 60 2.82 -2.36 -20.77
CA LYS A 60 3.67 -2.10 -21.95
C LYS A 60 4.94 -2.95 -21.94
N LEU A 61 5.49 -3.23 -20.75
CA LEU A 61 6.66 -4.08 -20.56
C LEU A 61 6.33 -5.58 -20.52
N GLY A 62 5.06 -5.97 -20.62
CA GLY A 62 4.61 -7.36 -20.56
C GLY A 62 4.73 -8.01 -19.18
N THR A 63 4.79 -7.20 -18.11
CA THR A 63 4.97 -7.69 -16.72
C THR A 63 3.79 -7.40 -15.81
N GLY A 64 2.76 -6.67 -16.25
CA GLY A 64 1.66 -6.23 -15.38
C GLY A 64 0.88 -7.35 -14.68
N GLU A 65 0.80 -8.55 -15.26
CA GLU A 65 0.05 -9.68 -14.67
C GLU A 65 0.68 -10.28 -13.39
N VAL A 66 1.97 -9.99 -13.11
CA VAL A 66 2.62 -10.48 -11.88
C VAL A 66 2.58 -9.48 -10.72
N TRP A 67 2.02 -8.29 -10.95
CA TRP A 67 1.93 -7.22 -9.97
C TRP A 67 0.53 -7.11 -9.37
N ASN A 68 0.51 -7.00 -8.04
CA ASN A 68 -0.64 -6.66 -7.24
C ASN A 68 -0.41 -5.25 -6.65
N PHE A 69 -1.49 -4.49 -6.50
CA PHE A 69 -1.47 -3.13 -6.01
C PHE A 69 -2.20 -3.09 -4.67
N LEU A 70 -1.52 -2.53 -3.67
CA LEU A 70 -2.09 -2.28 -2.36
C LEU A 70 -1.98 -0.80 -2.07
N HIS A 71 -3.12 -0.11 -2.08
CA HIS A 71 -3.24 1.28 -1.71
C HIS A 71 -3.73 1.36 -0.27
N ILE A 72 -3.00 2.05 0.61
CA ILE A 72 -3.42 2.23 2.00
C ILE A 72 -3.57 3.72 2.24
N VAL A 73 -4.77 4.15 2.62
CA VAL A 73 -5.11 5.55 2.91
C VAL A 73 -5.38 5.66 4.40
N ILE A 74 -4.66 6.54 5.09
CA ILE A 74 -4.78 6.71 6.54
C ILE A 74 -5.06 8.17 6.85
N THR A 75 -6.11 8.44 7.63
CA THR A 75 -6.53 9.80 8.04
C THR A 75 -7.10 9.81 9.45
N ASP A 76 -7.02 10.97 10.12
CA ASP A 76 -7.61 11.20 11.44
C ASP A 76 -8.66 12.32 11.47
N GLY A 77 -9.10 12.81 10.31
CA GLY A 77 -10.05 13.93 10.26
C GLY A 77 -10.85 14.03 8.97
N GLU A 78 -11.68 15.07 8.91
CA GLU A 78 -12.53 15.43 7.77
C GLU A 78 -11.71 15.99 6.61
N ASP A 79 -12.20 15.81 5.39
CA ASP A 79 -11.64 16.48 4.22
C ASP A 79 -12.02 17.98 4.19
N THR A 80 -11.03 18.84 4.44
CA THR A 80 -11.23 20.30 4.53
C THR A 80 -10.70 21.07 3.35
N SER A 81 -9.96 20.42 2.45
CA SER A 81 -9.12 21.13 1.48
C SER A 81 -9.11 20.51 0.09
N SER A 82 -9.76 19.37 -0.12
CA SER A 82 -9.80 18.78 -1.46
C SER A 82 -10.64 19.56 -2.45
N GLU A 83 -10.11 19.68 -3.66
CA GLU A 83 -10.81 20.21 -4.83
C GLU A 83 -11.53 19.07 -5.58
N THR A 84 -11.01 17.85 -5.53
CA THR A 84 -11.56 16.68 -6.25
C THR A 84 -12.94 16.29 -5.73
N SER A 85 -13.94 16.28 -6.61
CA SER A 85 -15.31 15.89 -6.31
C SER A 85 -15.48 14.36 -6.13
N LEU A 86 -16.59 13.95 -5.50
CA LEU A 86 -16.94 12.53 -5.40
C LEU A 86 -17.22 11.90 -6.76
N GLU A 87 -17.72 12.66 -7.74
CA GLU A 87 -17.96 12.19 -9.11
C GLU A 87 -16.65 11.88 -9.83
N GLU A 88 -15.66 12.77 -9.73
CA GLU A 88 -14.32 12.56 -10.29
C GLU A 88 -13.64 11.33 -9.67
N LEU A 89 -13.73 11.19 -8.35
CA LEU A 89 -13.24 9.99 -7.65
C LEU A 89 -13.96 8.71 -8.10
N GLY A 90 -15.29 8.75 -8.24
CA GLY A 90 -16.07 7.63 -8.77
C GLY A 90 -15.61 7.23 -10.16
N GLY A 91 -15.32 8.20 -11.03
CA GLY A 91 -14.75 7.97 -12.35
C GLY A 91 -13.40 7.25 -12.31
N ILE A 92 -12.51 7.63 -11.39
CA ILE A 92 -11.21 6.99 -11.24
C ILE A 92 -11.31 5.58 -10.64
N PHE A 93 -12.15 5.37 -9.63
CA PHE A 93 -12.42 4.03 -9.11
C PHE A 93 -12.99 3.10 -10.18
N TYR A 94 -13.91 3.61 -11.00
CA TYR A 94 -14.43 2.87 -12.15
C TYR A 94 -13.30 2.49 -13.13
N LEU A 95 -12.41 3.41 -13.47
CA LEU A 95 -11.25 3.12 -14.32
C LEU A 95 -10.33 2.05 -13.72
N VAL A 96 -10.06 2.10 -12.41
CA VAL A 96 -9.29 1.07 -11.70
C VAL A 96 -9.96 -0.29 -11.84
N GLY A 97 -11.26 -0.41 -11.52
CA GLY A 97 -12.00 -1.67 -11.60
C GLY A 97 -12.14 -2.22 -13.04
N ARG A 98 -12.04 -1.35 -14.06
CA ARG A 98 -12.05 -1.76 -15.47
C ARG A 98 -10.69 -2.18 -16.02
N THR A 99 -9.60 -1.71 -15.42
CA THR A 99 -8.24 -1.88 -15.95
C THR A 99 -7.38 -2.85 -15.14
N ILE A 100 -7.72 -3.05 -13.87
CA ILE A 100 -7.01 -3.96 -12.97
C ILE A 100 -8.05 -4.89 -12.34
N PRO A 101 -7.88 -6.23 -12.44
CA PRO A 101 -8.76 -7.17 -11.75
C PRO A 101 -8.85 -6.88 -10.26
N THR A 102 -10.03 -7.04 -9.68
CA THR A 102 -10.30 -6.75 -8.26
C THR A 102 -9.47 -7.61 -7.30
N SER A 103 -9.01 -8.78 -7.75
CA SER A 103 -8.08 -9.63 -7.02
C SER A 103 -6.64 -9.09 -6.98
N ARG A 104 -6.30 -8.12 -7.85
CA ARG A 104 -4.96 -7.54 -8.01
C ARG A 104 -4.86 -6.09 -7.56
N CYS A 105 -5.95 -5.42 -7.19
CA CYS A 105 -5.91 -4.06 -6.67
C CYS A 105 -6.83 -3.92 -5.46
N LYS A 106 -6.26 -3.55 -4.32
CA LYS A 106 -7.00 -3.31 -3.08
C LYS A 106 -6.66 -1.95 -2.50
N THR A 107 -7.67 -1.22 -2.06
CA THR A 107 -7.55 0.04 -1.32
C THR A 107 -8.06 -0.17 0.10
N ALA A 108 -7.21 0.02 1.10
CA ALA A 108 -7.58 -0.03 2.50
C ALA A 108 -7.66 1.39 3.07
N PHE A 109 -8.86 1.81 3.46
CA PHE A 109 -9.08 3.04 4.19
C PHE A 109 -8.98 2.80 5.69
N ILE A 110 -8.16 3.57 6.39
CA ILE A 110 -7.94 3.45 7.83
C ILE A 110 -8.23 4.81 8.49
N GLY A 111 -9.31 4.87 9.26
CA GLY A 111 -9.62 6.02 10.10
C GLY A 111 -8.99 5.89 11.48
N ILE A 112 -8.37 6.96 11.99
CA ILE A 112 -7.79 7.03 13.34
C ILE A 112 -8.63 7.98 14.19
N GLU A 113 -9.26 7.46 15.25
CA GLU A 113 -10.00 8.27 16.22
C GLU A 113 -11.10 9.16 15.57
N LEU A 114 -11.70 8.69 14.48
CA LEU A 114 -12.71 9.44 13.73
C LEU A 114 -14.04 9.52 14.47
N ASN A 115 -14.70 10.68 14.37
CA ASN A 115 -16.09 10.85 14.76
C ASN A 115 -17.05 10.24 13.72
N ASN A 116 -18.35 10.23 14.02
CA ASN A 116 -19.36 9.60 13.15
C ASN A 116 -19.46 10.26 11.76
N LYS A 117 -19.24 11.57 11.66
CA LYS A 117 -19.32 12.30 10.39
C LYS A 117 -18.12 11.96 9.50
N GLU A 118 -16.93 12.01 10.07
CA GLU A 118 -15.68 11.67 9.39
C GLU A 118 -15.66 10.20 8.94
N LEU A 119 -16.13 9.30 9.81
CA LEU A 119 -16.24 7.88 9.46
C LEU A 119 -17.26 7.64 8.34
N ALA A 120 -18.38 8.38 8.33
CA ALA A 120 -19.38 8.28 7.26
C ALA A 120 -18.79 8.75 5.92
N GLU A 121 -18.00 9.81 5.90
CA GLU A 121 -17.29 10.27 4.70
C GLU A 121 -16.33 9.20 4.18
N LEU A 122 -15.50 8.62 5.05
CA LEU A 122 -14.57 7.56 4.67
C LEU A 122 -15.31 6.30 4.17
N ALA A 123 -16.49 6.01 4.72
CA ALA A 123 -17.36 4.94 4.26
C ALA A 123 -17.93 5.21 2.85
N VAL A 124 -18.28 6.46 2.52
CA VAL A 124 -18.67 6.83 1.15
C VAL A 124 -17.52 6.59 0.17
N LEU A 125 -16.30 6.99 0.52
CA LEU A 125 -15.11 6.74 -0.32
C LEU A 125 -14.86 5.23 -0.53
N SER A 126 -14.98 4.43 0.52
CA SER A 126 -14.88 2.97 0.42
C SER A 126 -15.99 2.39 -0.47
N ALA A 127 -17.22 2.88 -0.33
CA ALA A 127 -18.35 2.41 -1.15
C ALA A 127 -18.18 2.73 -2.64
N LEU A 128 -17.59 3.89 -2.98
CA LEU A 128 -17.30 4.27 -4.36
C LEU A 128 -16.35 3.28 -5.05
N GLY A 129 -15.39 2.71 -4.32
CA GLY A 129 -14.48 1.70 -4.87
C GLY A 129 -15.02 0.27 -4.89
N GLY A 130 -16.19 0.04 -4.28
CA GLY A 130 -16.85 -1.27 -4.25
C GLY A 130 -15.95 -2.38 -3.66
N ASP A 131 -15.93 -3.55 -4.32
CA ASP A 131 -15.18 -4.73 -3.86
C ASP A 131 -13.65 -4.53 -3.82
N ASN A 132 -13.13 -3.44 -4.37
CA ASN A 132 -11.70 -3.11 -4.27
C ASN A 132 -11.34 -2.45 -2.94
N CYS A 133 -12.32 -2.00 -2.17
CA CYS A 133 -12.09 -1.18 -1.00
C CYS A 133 -12.51 -1.87 0.30
N ASP A 134 -11.67 -1.72 1.31
CA ASP A 134 -11.97 -2.12 2.69
C ASP A 134 -11.87 -0.90 3.61
N LEU A 135 -12.76 -0.83 4.60
CA LEU A 135 -12.74 0.21 5.63
C LEU A 135 -12.34 -0.38 6.98
N TYR A 136 -11.36 0.24 7.62
CA TYR A 136 -10.87 -0.09 8.95
C TYR A 136 -10.95 1.13 9.86
N ASN A 137 -11.25 0.91 11.14
CA ASN A 137 -11.32 1.95 12.13
C ASN A 137 -10.43 1.62 13.33
N ALA A 138 -9.47 2.50 13.62
CA ALA A 138 -8.47 2.38 14.67
C ALA A 138 -8.91 3.04 16.01
N ASN A 139 -10.21 3.02 16.33
CA ASN A 139 -10.70 3.55 17.62
C ASN A 139 -10.29 2.69 18.83
N ASN A 140 -10.34 1.36 18.70
CA ASN A 140 -10.02 0.41 19.78
C ASN A 140 -9.00 -0.67 19.37
N VAL A 141 -8.45 -0.55 18.16
CA VAL A 141 -7.54 -1.52 17.57
C VAL A 141 -6.29 -0.78 17.14
N SER A 142 -5.12 -1.32 17.45
CA SER A 142 -3.86 -0.68 17.08
C SER A 142 -3.66 -0.69 15.56
N LEU A 143 -3.03 0.35 15.01
CA LEU A 143 -2.68 0.42 13.59
C LEU A 143 -1.86 -0.80 13.12
N ASN A 144 -0.96 -1.31 13.97
CA ASN A 144 -0.18 -2.51 13.68
C ASN A 144 -1.06 -3.73 13.43
N GLU A 145 -2.13 -3.91 14.22
CA GLU A 145 -3.06 -5.02 14.05
C GLU A 145 -3.88 -4.86 12.77
N ILE A 146 -4.29 -3.64 12.42
CA ILE A 146 -4.97 -3.35 11.15
C ILE A 146 -4.04 -3.68 9.97
N PHE A 147 -2.79 -3.25 10.00
CA PHE A 147 -1.81 -3.60 8.98
C PHE A 147 -1.62 -5.11 8.84
N GLN A 148 -1.57 -5.86 9.95
CA GLN A 148 -1.51 -7.32 9.91
C GLN A 148 -2.74 -7.93 9.24
N ARG A 149 -3.94 -7.44 9.55
CA ARG A 149 -5.19 -7.90 8.90
C ARG A 149 -5.15 -7.61 7.39
N ILE A 150 -4.75 -6.41 6.98
CA ILE A 150 -4.58 -6.05 5.57
C ILE A 150 -3.59 -7.00 4.90
N SER A 151 -2.40 -7.21 5.49
CA SER A 151 -1.38 -8.12 4.98
C SER A 151 -1.90 -9.54 4.77
N VAL A 152 -2.67 -10.07 5.73
CA VAL A 152 -3.29 -11.40 5.62
C VAL A 152 -4.33 -11.43 4.52
N ASN A 153 -5.24 -10.45 4.49
CA ASN A 153 -6.34 -10.38 3.53
C ASN A 153 -5.85 -10.31 2.09
N VAL A 154 -4.77 -9.56 1.83
CA VAL A 154 -4.20 -9.42 0.49
C VAL A 154 -3.16 -10.50 0.15
N GLY A 155 -2.84 -11.40 1.08
CA GLY A 155 -1.82 -12.43 0.87
C GLY A 155 -0.38 -11.90 0.86
N LEU A 156 -0.16 -10.69 1.40
CA LEU A 156 1.14 -10.09 1.63
C LEU A 156 1.73 -10.73 2.91
N GLN A 157 2.14 -11.99 2.79
CA GLN A 157 2.88 -12.69 3.83
C GLN A 157 4.29 -12.94 3.33
N ARG A 158 5.27 -12.63 4.18
CA ARG A 158 6.63 -13.12 3.98
C ARG A 158 6.55 -14.65 4.09
N GLN A 159 6.80 -15.36 2.99
CA GLN A 159 6.99 -16.81 3.06
C GLN A 159 8.28 -17.05 3.84
N VAL A 160 8.17 -17.09 5.16
CA VAL A 160 9.20 -17.71 5.99
C VAL A 160 9.13 -19.18 5.66
N GLY A 161 10.16 -19.70 4.99
CA GLY A 161 10.28 -21.12 4.74
C GLY A 161 10.28 -21.87 6.07
N ILE A 162 9.12 -22.34 6.51
CA ILE A 162 9.03 -23.30 7.60
C ILE A 162 9.48 -24.62 7.00
N VAL A 163 10.78 -24.91 7.10
CA VAL A 163 11.26 -26.29 7.06
C VAL A 163 10.81 -26.92 8.37
N GLY A 164 9.57 -27.44 8.36
CA GLY A 164 9.01 -28.14 9.50
C GLY A 164 9.79 -29.44 9.74
N VAL A 165 10.66 -29.43 10.74
CA VAL A 165 11.09 -30.65 11.43
C VAL A 165 9.93 -31.07 12.32
N GLN A 166 9.14 -32.06 11.90
CA GLN A 166 8.21 -32.74 12.81
C GLN A 166 8.98 -33.79 13.60
N THR A 167 9.33 -33.44 14.84
CA THR A 167 9.73 -34.40 15.86
C THR A 167 8.46 -34.96 16.51
N ASN A 168 8.21 -36.24 16.29
CA ASN A 168 7.90 -37.20 17.36
C ASN A 168 8.29 -38.61 16.89
N ASN A 169 9.57 -38.75 16.53
CA ASN A 169 10.48 -39.83 16.89
C ASN A 169 11.58 -39.91 15.82
N MET A 170 12.78 -39.47 16.21
CA MET A 170 14.04 -39.56 15.47
C MET A 170 14.06 -38.97 14.06
N SER A 171 14.66 -37.78 13.97
CA SER A 171 15.15 -37.17 12.76
C SER A 171 16.06 -38.11 11.98
N ALA A 172 15.59 -38.57 10.83
CA ALA A 172 16.42 -39.05 9.73
C ALA A 172 15.93 -38.37 8.46
N LEU A 173 16.62 -37.30 8.07
CA LEU A 173 16.55 -36.73 6.72
C LEU A 173 17.15 -37.75 5.75
N MET A 174 16.39 -38.78 5.38
CA MET A 174 16.69 -39.51 4.16
C MET A 174 16.23 -38.66 2.98
N PHE A 175 17.21 -38.04 2.31
CA PHE A 175 17.08 -37.54 0.96
C PHE A 175 16.70 -38.70 0.03
N GLN A 176 15.41 -38.94 -0.15
CA GLN A 176 14.93 -39.74 -1.26
C GLN A 176 14.71 -38.80 -2.44
N GLN A 177 15.74 -38.71 -3.29
CA GLN A 177 15.65 -38.16 -4.64
C GLN A 177 14.54 -38.88 -5.41
N ARG A 178 13.32 -38.33 -5.40
CA ARG A 178 12.31 -38.61 -6.43
C ARG A 178 11.54 -37.33 -6.72
N ASN A 179 11.91 -36.73 -7.85
CA ASN A 179 11.17 -35.72 -8.59
C ASN A 179 10.45 -34.68 -7.73
N SER A 180 11.20 -33.67 -7.27
CA SER A 180 10.59 -32.41 -6.87
C SER A 180 9.82 -31.87 -8.08
N PRO A 181 8.47 -31.74 -8.04
CA PRO A 181 7.84 -30.84 -8.98
C PRO A 181 8.47 -29.48 -8.72
N VAL A 182 9.12 -28.91 -9.72
CA VAL A 182 9.48 -27.49 -9.69
C VAL A 182 8.14 -26.77 -9.67
N LEU A 183 7.60 -26.55 -8.47
CA LEU A 183 6.59 -25.53 -8.23
C LEU A 183 7.26 -24.24 -8.70
N GLN A 184 6.97 -23.83 -9.93
CA GLN A 184 7.16 -22.45 -10.35
C GLN A 184 6.20 -21.64 -9.48
N ILE A 185 6.62 -21.34 -8.26
CA ILE A 185 5.96 -20.40 -7.38
C ILE A 185 6.03 -19.08 -8.14
N ARG A 186 4.94 -18.71 -8.84
CA ARG A 186 4.79 -17.37 -9.37
C ARG A 186 4.82 -16.44 -8.17
N ARG A 187 5.96 -15.80 -7.93
CA ARG A 187 6.09 -14.78 -6.90
C ARG A 187 5.22 -13.61 -7.31
N ASN A 188 4.08 -13.48 -6.64
CA ASN A 188 3.25 -12.28 -6.69
C ASN A 188 4.07 -11.13 -6.12
N ARG A 189 4.28 -10.08 -6.92
CA ARG A 189 4.93 -8.85 -6.46
C ARG A 189 3.89 -7.86 -6.03
N PHE A 190 4.19 -7.06 -5.00
CA PHE A 190 3.33 -6.00 -4.53
C PHE A 190 3.92 -4.63 -4.86
N ALA A 191 3.09 -3.76 -5.42
CA ALA A 191 3.31 -2.32 -5.43
C ALA A 191 2.42 -1.70 -4.34
N VAL A 192 3.03 -1.34 -3.23
CA VAL A 192 2.36 -0.69 -2.10
C VAL A 192 2.43 0.82 -2.30
N LEU A 193 1.28 1.49 -2.18
CA LEU A 193 1.20 2.93 -2.13
C LEU A 193 0.56 3.36 -0.81
N LEU A 194 1.27 4.17 -0.04
CA LEU A 194 0.78 4.74 1.20
C LEU A 194 0.34 6.18 0.97
N ASN A 195 -0.91 6.50 1.29
CA ASN A 195 -1.40 7.85 1.40
C ASN A 195 -1.56 8.16 2.88
N LEU A 196 -0.71 9.03 3.41
CA LEU A 196 -0.64 9.31 4.84
C LEU A 196 -1.07 10.74 5.12
N ASP A 197 -2.06 10.88 5.99
CA ASP A 197 -2.47 12.17 6.52
C ASP A 197 -1.33 12.78 7.34
N PHE A 198 -1.05 14.02 7.00
CA PHE A 198 0.02 14.86 7.52
C PHE A 198 -0.53 16.23 7.94
N SER A 199 -1.83 16.33 8.16
CA SER A 199 -2.51 17.50 8.72
C SER A 199 -2.11 17.79 10.16
N GLY A 200 -2.44 18.98 10.66
CA GLY A 200 -2.09 19.38 12.02
C GLY A 200 -2.67 18.48 13.12
N SER A 201 -3.83 17.84 12.90
CA SER A 201 -4.47 16.94 13.88
C SER A 201 -3.64 15.67 14.14
N MET A 202 -2.81 15.28 13.18
CA MET A 202 -1.93 14.12 13.30
C MET A 202 -0.73 14.36 14.24
N GLU A 203 -0.46 15.58 14.69
CA GLU A 203 0.74 15.89 15.48
C GLU A 203 0.90 15.05 16.77
N GLY A 204 2.15 14.84 17.19
CA GLY A 204 2.46 14.19 18.46
C GLY A 204 2.30 12.66 18.40
N LYS A 205 1.45 12.12 19.29
CA LYS A 205 1.34 10.67 19.50
C LYS A 205 0.78 9.94 18.28
N LYS A 206 -0.19 10.53 17.56
CA LYS A 206 -0.79 9.93 16.36
C LYS A 206 0.26 9.76 15.25
N TRP A 207 1.00 10.81 14.94
CA TRP A 207 2.10 10.77 13.96
C TRP A 207 3.21 9.78 14.35
N GLN A 208 3.57 9.74 15.64
CA GLN A 208 4.55 8.77 16.11
C GLN A 208 4.06 7.32 15.94
N ALA A 209 2.80 7.04 16.30
CA ALA A 209 2.18 5.73 16.13
C ALA A 209 2.09 5.33 14.64
N LEU A 210 1.68 6.26 13.78
CA LEU A 210 1.62 6.06 12.33
C LEU A 210 2.99 5.68 11.77
N ARG A 211 4.03 6.49 12.04
CA ARG A 211 5.40 6.23 11.55
C ARG A 211 5.93 4.88 12.01
N ASN A 212 5.72 4.53 13.28
CA ASN A 212 6.14 3.24 13.81
C ASN A 212 5.42 2.08 13.12
N SER A 213 4.13 2.24 12.82
CA SER A 213 3.32 1.20 12.19
C SER A 213 3.65 1.04 10.71
N VAL A 214 3.85 2.14 9.99
CA VAL A 214 4.37 2.13 8.62
C VAL A 214 5.74 1.46 8.58
N ALA A 215 6.65 1.82 9.48
CA ALA A 215 7.97 1.18 9.54
C ALA A 215 7.88 -0.33 9.81
N ALA A 216 6.95 -0.77 10.66
CA ALA A 216 6.71 -2.19 10.92
C ALA A 216 6.13 -2.91 9.70
N PHE A 217 5.15 -2.30 9.03
CA PHE A 217 4.54 -2.83 7.82
C PHE A 217 5.56 -2.99 6.69
N LEU A 218 6.36 -1.96 6.42
CA LEU A 218 7.36 -1.98 5.34
C LEU A 218 8.44 -3.06 5.53
N ARG A 219 8.77 -3.42 6.78
CA ARG A 219 9.70 -4.53 7.07
C ARG A 219 9.14 -5.92 6.70
N ASN A 220 7.84 -6.04 6.47
CA ASN A 220 7.19 -7.29 6.10
C ASN A 220 7.16 -7.52 4.58
N LEU A 221 7.52 -6.51 3.79
CA LEU A 221 7.60 -6.61 2.33
C LEU A 221 8.77 -7.49 1.90
N GLN A 222 8.64 -8.09 0.72
CA GLN A 222 9.63 -8.99 0.15
C GLN A 222 10.58 -8.26 -0.80
N ASP A 223 11.72 -8.91 -1.09
CA ASP A 223 12.65 -8.43 -2.10
C ASP A 223 11.96 -8.39 -3.48
N GLY A 224 11.96 -7.21 -4.10
CA GLY A 224 11.32 -6.96 -5.39
C GLY A 224 9.89 -6.40 -5.29
N ASP A 225 9.34 -6.24 -4.08
CA ASP A 225 8.18 -5.39 -3.85
C ASP A 225 8.57 -3.90 -3.99
N LEU A 226 7.58 -3.07 -4.32
CA LEU A 226 7.73 -1.64 -4.44
C LEU A 226 6.91 -0.91 -3.40
N VAL A 227 7.40 0.27 -3.06
CA VAL A 227 6.73 1.17 -2.13
C VAL A 227 6.75 2.58 -2.69
N SER A 228 5.63 3.27 -2.57
CA SER A 228 5.57 4.72 -2.73
C SER A 228 4.78 5.32 -1.58
N CYS A 229 5.00 6.60 -1.32
CA CYS A 229 4.31 7.32 -0.25
C CYS A 229 3.90 8.71 -0.75
N VAL A 230 2.64 9.01 -0.54
CA VAL A 230 2.01 10.31 -0.72
C VAL A 230 1.66 10.82 0.67
N LEU A 231 2.10 12.02 0.98
CA LEU A 231 1.64 12.76 2.15
C LEU A 231 0.54 13.70 1.71
N PHE A 232 -0.46 13.89 2.54
CA PHE A 232 -1.47 14.89 2.28
C PHE A 232 -1.79 15.69 3.53
N ASN A 233 -1.89 17.00 3.35
CA ASN A 233 -2.45 17.94 4.29
C ASN A 233 -3.38 18.86 3.49
N GLY A 234 -3.28 20.19 3.57
CA GLY A 234 -3.98 21.07 2.63
C GLY A 234 -3.55 20.89 1.15
N GLN A 235 -2.48 20.13 0.88
CA GLN A 235 -2.01 19.76 -0.45
C GLN A 235 -1.49 18.32 -0.46
N VAL A 236 -1.29 17.76 -1.66
CA VAL A 236 -0.81 16.39 -1.87
C VAL A 236 0.64 16.38 -2.35
N HIS A 237 1.51 15.60 -1.69
CA HIS A 237 2.94 15.52 -1.96
C HIS A 237 3.43 14.08 -2.07
N ASN A 238 3.96 13.67 -3.23
CA ASN A 238 4.61 12.36 -3.39
C ASN A 238 6.08 12.43 -2.94
N ILE A 239 6.38 11.89 -1.75
CA ILE A 239 7.73 11.93 -1.16
C ILE A 239 8.73 10.97 -1.82
N GLY A 240 8.26 10.04 -2.65
CA GLY A 240 9.10 9.17 -3.46
C GLY A 240 9.85 9.90 -4.58
N LYS A 241 9.37 11.07 -5.01
CA LYS A 241 10.02 11.91 -6.04
C LYS A 241 10.99 12.95 -5.50
N PHE A 242 10.98 13.20 -4.18
CA PHE A 242 11.89 14.14 -3.55
C PHE A 242 13.14 13.40 -3.08
N GLY A 243 14.24 13.61 -3.81
CA GLY A 243 15.61 13.23 -3.46
C GLY A 243 16.47 14.48 -3.43
#